data_AF-A0A3C2E8W0-F1
#
_entry.id   AF-A0A3C2E8W0-F1
#
_cell.length_a   1.000
_cell.length_b   1.000
_cell.length_c   1.000
_cell.angle_alpha   90.00
_cell.angle_beta   90.00
_cell.angle_gamma   90.00
#
_symmetry.space_group_name_H-M   'P 1'
#
loop_
_entity.id
_entity.type
_entity.pdbx_description
1 polymer ?
#
loop_
_entity_poly.entity_id
_entity_poly.type
_entity_poly.pdbx_seq_one_letter_code
_entity_poly.pdbx_strand_id
1 'polypeptide(L)'
;INPRPGQLFAVANVALPSAEPISFTGMIWALFLALIGGLILNLMPCVFPVLSIKALGFVERAHGHEAELRRHGLVFLAGVLTAFVGLALVLAAAKAAGGSVGWGFQLQSPLIVALLALVMLAIGLNLLGVFEVGTSIQGLGGRWANAEGDAGAFATGLLAVVVAAPCIGPFAAGALGLALAQPGYFIVAVSAAMGLGLALPYLILSFFPSLLRYLPRPGAWMIRFKQFLAFPMMGAAIWLVWVLSFQAGSAGVLFVLTAGLAMGFVIWALQSGGWTGRIAAALGALVLAGSLVAVAQANAPSAASSAESWSPERVAELRTEGRPIFVEFTAAWCVSCQVNKQVTLNSQAVRDAFERTGTVELVADWTNHDDTIARAIRGHGAAGVPLYVIYPADGGDAVVLPPVITSGMLVEALEAAAG
;
A
#
# COMPACT_ATOMS: atom_id res chain seq x y z
N ILE A 1 -2.95 -40.38 -8.94
CA ILE A 1 -3.27 -41.05 -7.67
C ILE A 1 -4.29 -40.17 -6.99
N ASN A 2 -5.55 -40.60 -6.99
CA ASN A 2 -6.70 -39.82 -6.53
C ASN A 2 -6.74 -39.87 -4.99
N PRO A 3 -6.60 -38.77 -4.25
CA PRO A 3 -6.70 -38.83 -2.79
C PRO A 3 -8.16 -39.06 -2.39
N ARG A 4 -8.36 -39.90 -1.38
CA ARG A 4 -9.67 -40.31 -0.86
C ARG A 4 -10.32 -39.16 -0.07
N PRO A 5 -11.66 -39.03 -0.10
CA PRO A 5 -12.42 -37.93 0.52
C PRO A 5 -12.39 -37.87 2.07
N GLY A 6 -11.51 -38.63 2.74
CA GLY A 6 -11.41 -38.69 4.21
C GLY A 6 -10.09 -38.17 4.79
N GLN A 7 -9.13 -37.70 3.99
CA GLN A 7 -7.81 -37.26 4.48
C GLN A 7 -7.61 -35.74 4.54
N LEU A 8 -8.55 -34.94 4.02
CA LEU A 8 -8.54 -33.47 4.17
C LEU A 8 -9.17 -33.00 5.49
N PHE A 9 -10.00 -33.82 6.14
CA PHE A 9 -10.59 -33.52 7.45
C PHE A 9 -9.59 -33.58 8.62
N ALA A 10 -8.34 -34.00 8.38
CA ALA A 10 -7.25 -33.81 9.34
C ALA A 10 -6.65 -32.38 9.28
N VAL A 11 -7.08 -31.54 8.33
CA VAL A 11 -6.66 -30.14 8.17
C VAL A 11 -7.79 -29.16 8.60
N ALA A 12 -8.96 -29.66 8.99
CA ALA A 12 -10.12 -28.85 9.37
C ALA A 12 -10.06 -28.29 10.81
N ASN A 13 -9.03 -28.65 11.59
CA ASN A 13 -8.69 -28.01 12.87
C ASN A 13 -7.44 -27.13 12.74
N VAL A 14 -7.25 -26.48 11.59
CA VAL A 14 -6.44 -25.26 11.58
C VAL A 14 -7.32 -24.14 12.12
N ALA A 15 -7.54 -24.15 13.44
CA ALA A 15 -7.47 -22.90 14.17
C ALA A 15 -6.23 -22.20 13.63
N LEU A 16 -6.32 -20.94 13.19
CA LEU A 16 -5.13 -20.17 12.77
C LEU A 16 -4.02 -20.57 13.72
N PRO A 17 -2.88 -21.12 13.22
CA PRO A 17 -1.87 -21.66 14.10
C PRO A 17 -1.59 -20.56 15.11
N SER A 18 -1.92 -20.82 16.38
CA SER A 18 -1.65 -19.91 17.49
C SER A 18 -0.19 -19.54 17.34
N ALA A 19 0.07 -18.32 16.84
CA ALA A 19 1.29 -17.97 16.10
C ALA A 19 2.47 -18.85 16.50
N GLU A 20 2.66 -19.99 15.82
CA GLU A 20 3.79 -20.83 16.16
C GLU A 20 5.02 -19.94 15.91
N PRO A 21 5.93 -19.83 16.89
CA PRO A 21 7.11 -19.00 16.72
C PRO A 21 7.80 -19.46 15.44
N ILE A 22 7.92 -18.53 14.49
CA ILE A 22 8.47 -18.82 13.17
C ILE A 22 9.77 -19.58 13.35
N SER A 23 9.90 -20.74 12.70
CA SER A 23 11.16 -21.49 12.73
C SER A 23 12.32 -20.57 12.32
N PHE A 24 13.51 -20.81 12.84
CA PHE A 24 14.70 -20.02 12.50
C PHE A 24 14.89 -19.90 10.97
N THR A 25 14.61 -20.98 10.24
CA THR A 25 14.59 -21.02 8.78
C THR A 25 13.54 -20.09 8.18
N GLY A 26 12.30 -20.10 8.70
CA GLY A 26 11.24 -19.19 8.25
C GLY A 26 11.57 -17.71 8.53
N MET A 27 12.24 -17.41 9.64
CA MET A 27 12.72 -16.07 9.95
C MET A 27 13.78 -15.59 8.94
N ILE A 28 14.77 -16.42 8.61
CA ILE A 28 15.78 -16.09 7.59
C ILE A 28 15.13 -15.85 6.23
N TRP A 29 14.21 -16.72 5.82
CA TRP A 29 13.48 -16.56 4.56
C TRP A 29 12.65 -15.27 4.53
N ALA A 30 11.96 -14.93 5.62
CA ALA A 30 11.20 -13.70 5.72
C ALA A 30 12.10 -12.46 5.60
N LEU A 31 13.26 -12.45 6.26
CA LEU A 31 14.23 -11.35 6.16
C LEU A 31 14.83 -11.25 4.76
N PHE A 32 15.11 -12.37 4.11
CA PHE A 32 15.60 -12.40 2.73
C PHE A 32 14.55 -11.87 1.76
N LEU A 33 13.29 -12.28 1.90
CA LEU A 33 12.18 -11.74 1.10
C LEU A 33 11.92 -10.26 1.38
N ALA A 34 12.07 -9.81 2.64
CA ALA A 34 11.98 -8.40 3.00
C ALA A 34 13.09 -7.57 2.37
N LEU A 35 14.32 -8.10 2.32
CA LEU A 35 15.46 -7.49 1.63
C LEU A 35 15.19 -7.37 0.12
N ILE A 36 14.70 -8.44 -0.52
CA ILE A 36 14.30 -8.43 -1.94
C ILE A 36 13.16 -7.44 -2.16
N GLY A 37 12.16 -7.41 -1.28
CA GLY A 37 11.06 -6.45 -1.33
C GLY A 37 11.59 -5.01 -1.30
N GLY A 38 12.50 -4.71 -0.39
CA GLY A 38 13.20 -3.42 -0.32
C GLY A 38 13.96 -3.08 -1.60
N LEU A 39 14.61 -4.07 -2.23
CA LEU A 39 15.29 -3.88 -3.50
C LEU A 39 14.31 -3.56 -4.63
N ILE A 40 13.17 -4.27 -4.69
CA ILE A 40 12.09 -4.03 -5.67
C ILE A 40 11.52 -2.62 -5.54
N LEU A 41 11.46 -2.05 -4.33
CA LEU A 41 11.00 -0.65 -4.13
C LEU A 41 11.83 0.37 -4.92
N ASN A 42 13.09 0.08 -5.27
CA ASN A 42 13.90 0.96 -6.12
C ASN A 42 13.40 1.03 -7.57
N LEU A 43 12.68 0.00 -8.04
CA LEU A 43 12.08 -0.02 -9.38
C LEU A 43 10.78 0.79 -9.42
N MET A 44 10.27 1.25 -8.27
CA MET A 44 9.04 2.02 -8.23
C MET A 44 9.25 3.43 -8.78
N PRO A 45 8.31 3.92 -9.61
CA PRO A 45 8.41 5.24 -10.23
C PRO A 45 8.49 6.42 -9.24
N CYS A 46 8.05 6.26 -7.99
CA CYS A 46 8.09 7.32 -6.97
C CYS A 46 9.48 7.53 -6.35
N VAL A 47 10.35 6.51 -6.35
CA VAL A 47 11.69 6.57 -5.73
C VAL A 47 12.74 7.08 -6.72
N PHE A 48 12.50 6.84 -8.00
CA PHE A 48 13.39 7.18 -9.10
C PHE A 48 13.81 8.68 -9.16
N PRO A 49 12.92 9.67 -8.90
CA PRO A 49 13.30 11.08 -8.93
C PRO A 49 14.37 11.45 -7.89
N VAL A 50 14.24 10.94 -6.67
CA VAL A 50 15.16 11.22 -5.56
C VAL A 50 16.52 10.56 -5.81
N LEU A 51 16.51 9.31 -6.28
CA LEU A 51 17.74 8.59 -6.65
C LEU A 51 18.47 9.27 -7.81
N SER A 52 17.75 9.71 -8.84
CA SER A 52 18.35 10.33 -10.02
C SER A 52 19.07 11.64 -9.68
N ILE A 53 18.44 12.52 -8.89
CA ILE A 53 19.03 13.82 -8.52
C ILE A 53 20.32 13.62 -7.70
N LYS A 54 20.30 12.67 -6.75
CA LYS A 54 21.46 12.42 -5.89
C LYS A 54 22.56 11.64 -6.61
N ALA A 55 22.22 10.63 -7.41
CA ALA A 55 23.19 9.88 -8.22
C ALA A 55 23.95 10.80 -9.20
N LEU A 56 23.26 11.78 -9.80
CA LEU A 56 23.89 12.78 -10.66
C LEU A 56 24.83 13.72 -9.90
N GLY A 57 24.41 14.20 -8.72
CA GLY A 57 25.29 14.96 -7.83
C GLY A 57 26.47 14.18 -7.27
N PHE A 58 26.46 12.84 -7.35
CA PHE A 58 27.58 11.97 -7.00
C PHE A 58 28.55 11.79 -8.18
N VAL A 59 28.03 11.63 -9.41
CA VAL A 59 28.86 11.52 -10.62
C VAL A 59 29.69 12.80 -10.81
N GLU A 60 29.14 13.97 -10.52
CA GLU A 60 29.87 15.25 -10.59
C GLU A 60 30.94 15.41 -9.49
N ARG A 61 30.73 14.81 -8.31
CA ARG A 61 31.66 14.88 -7.15
C ARG A 61 32.62 13.69 -7.04
N ALA A 62 32.45 12.65 -7.84
CA ALA A 62 33.29 11.44 -7.84
C ALA A 62 34.73 11.69 -8.29
N HIS A 63 35.04 12.88 -8.81
CA HIS A 63 36.40 13.30 -9.14
C HIS A 63 37.21 13.65 -7.87
N GLY A 64 37.65 12.63 -7.12
CA GLY A 64 38.78 12.75 -6.17
C GLY A 64 38.52 12.43 -4.68
N HIS A 65 37.27 12.21 -4.24
CA HIS A 65 36.93 12.07 -2.81
C HIS A 65 36.19 10.75 -2.48
N GLU A 66 36.80 9.59 -2.75
CA GLU A 66 36.18 8.27 -2.53
C GLU A 66 35.74 8.01 -1.08
N ALA A 67 36.51 8.51 -0.10
CA ALA A 67 36.17 8.37 1.32
C ALA A 67 34.90 9.13 1.71
N GLU A 68 34.68 10.30 1.09
CA GLU A 68 33.49 11.13 1.30
C GLU A 68 32.26 10.50 0.65
N LEU A 69 32.43 9.87 -0.51
CA LEU A 69 31.41 9.07 -1.19
C LEU A 69 30.89 7.93 -0.30
N ARG A 70 31.80 7.16 0.31
CA ARG A 70 31.44 6.06 1.22
C ARG A 70 30.73 6.56 2.47
N ARG A 71 31.22 7.66 3.06
CA ARG A 71 30.61 8.28 4.24
C ARG A 71 29.18 8.75 3.96
N HIS A 72 28.96 9.47 2.85
CA HIS A 72 27.61 9.86 2.44
C HIS A 72 26.71 8.65 2.12
N GLY A 73 27.29 7.56 1.60
CA GLY A 73 26.67 6.24 1.47
C GLY A 73 26.07 5.72 2.78
N LEU A 74 26.91 5.65 3.81
CA LEU A 74 26.55 5.15 5.15
C LEU A 74 25.57 6.07 5.87
N VAL A 75 25.72 7.39 5.72
CA VAL A 75 24.82 8.36 6.35
C VAL A 75 23.43 8.35 5.70
N PHE A 76 23.35 8.12 4.39
CA PHE A 76 22.07 7.86 3.72
C PHE A 76 21.40 6.58 4.22
N LEU A 77 22.17 5.48 4.34
CA LEU A 77 21.66 4.24 4.95
C LEU A 77 21.14 4.50 6.37
N ALA A 78 21.88 5.24 7.19
CA ALA A 78 21.45 5.58 8.54
C ALA A 78 20.12 6.35 8.53
N GLY A 79 19.93 7.31 7.61
CA GLY A 79 18.66 8.01 7.44
C GLY A 79 17.50 7.09 7.08
N VAL A 80 17.70 6.20 6.11
CA VAL A 80 16.70 5.21 5.68
C VAL A 80 16.34 4.24 6.81
N LEU A 81 17.34 3.68 7.50
CA LEU A 81 17.14 2.77 8.61
C LEU A 81 16.43 3.46 9.78
N THR A 82 16.79 4.70 10.10
CA THR A 82 16.12 5.48 11.15
C THR A 82 14.64 5.67 10.83
N ALA A 83 14.30 5.94 9.58
CA ALA A 83 12.91 6.09 9.14
C ALA A 83 12.12 4.78 9.26
N PHE A 84 12.63 3.68 8.70
CA PHE A 84 11.95 2.38 8.72
C PHE A 84 11.85 1.78 10.12
N VAL A 85 12.93 1.84 10.91
CA VAL A 85 12.93 1.36 12.29
C VAL A 85 12.06 2.26 13.16
N GLY A 86 12.10 3.58 12.97
CA GLY A 86 11.21 4.52 13.65
C GLY A 86 9.75 4.19 13.40
N LEU A 87 9.37 3.96 12.13
CA LEU A 87 8.02 3.51 11.78
C LEU A 87 7.69 2.16 12.44
N ALA A 88 8.59 1.18 12.37
CA ALA A 88 8.39 -0.13 12.98
C ALA A 88 8.17 -0.06 14.49
N LEU A 89 8.92 0.81 15.19
CA LEU A 89 8.77 1.02 16.63
C LEU A 89 7.44 1.67 16.96
N VAL A 90 6.99 2.65 16.17
CA VAL A 90 5.65 3.25 16.33
C VAL A 90 4.55 2.20 16.13
N LEU A 91 4.66 1.36 15.10
CA LEU A 91 3.71 0.28 14.84
C LEU A 91 3.72 -0.77 15.96
N ALA A 92 4.91 -1.16 16.44
CA ALA A 92 5.06 -2.12 17.53
C ALA A 92 4.50 -1.59 18.86
N ALA A 93 4.73 -0.30 19.16
CA ALA A 93 4.18 0.36 20.34
C ALA A 93 2.65 0.48 20.25
N ALA A 94 2.12 0.84 19.09
CA ALA A 94 0.67 0.91 18.88
C ALA A 94 0.00 -0.46 18.98
N LYS A 95 0.65 -1.52 18.48
CA LYS A 95 0.22 -2.92 18.69
C LYS A 95 0.21 -3.29 20.18
N ALA A 96 1.27 -2.94 20.91
CA ALA A 96 1.36 -3.21 22.35
C ALA A 96 0.31 -2.45 23.17
N ALA A 97 -0.11 -1.26 22.71
CA ALA A 97 -1.18 -0.47 23.30
C ALA A 97 -2.60 -1.00 22.97
N GLY A 98 -2.72 -2.13 22.25
CA GLY A 98 -4.00 -2.70 21.83
C GLY A 98 -4.67 -1.96 20.66
N GLY A 99 -3.96 -1.03 20.02
CA GLY A 99 -4.44 -0.35 18.83
C GLY A 99 -4.56 -1.32 17.66
N SER A 100 -5.70 -1.30 16.96
CA SER A 100 -5.85 -1.99 15.68
C SER A 100 -5.12 -1.24 14.59
N VAL A 101 -3.81 -1.46 14.50
CA VAL A 101 -3.02 -0.93 13.40
C VAL A 101 -3.01 -1.95 12.28
N GLY A 102 -4.09 -1.94 11.49
CA GLY A 102 -4.13 -2.61 10.20
C GLY A 102 -3.30 -1.79 9.20
N TRP A 103 -2.41 -2.45 8.46
CA TRP A 103 -1.71 -1.80 7.36
C TRP A 103 -2.72 -1.45 6.26
N GLY A 104 -2.87 -0.16 5.94
CA GLY A 104 -3.86 0.32 4.97
C GLY A 104 -5.05 1.08 5.57
N PHE A 105 -5.16 1.23 6.90
CA PHE A 105 -6.18 2.08 7.55
C PHE A 105 -6.23 3.51 6.96
N GLN A 106 -5.08 4.03 6.51
CA GLN A 106 -4.97 5.31 5.82
C GLN A 106 -5.85 5.39 4.56
N LEU A 107 -6.07 4.27 3.87
CA LEU A 107 -6.88 4.21 2.64
C LEU A 107 -8.40 4.14 2.91
N GLN A 108 -8.81 3.99 4.18
CA GLN A 108 -10.23 4.11 4.60
C GLN A 108 -10.66 5.57 4.78
N SER A 109 -9.73 6.53 4.76
CA SER A 109 -10.04 7.94 4.84
C SER A 109 -10.15 8.53 3.43
N PRO A 110 -11.32 9.06 3.02
CA PRO A 110 -11.50 9.67 1.71
C PRO A 110 -10.49 10.81 1.46
N LEU A 111 -10.21 11.60 2.50
CA LEU A 111 -9.26 12.71 2.43
C LEU A 111 -7.85 12.23 2.12
N ILE A 112 -7.38 11.18 2.81
CA ILE A 112 -6.03 10.65 2.58
C ILE A 112 -5.93 10.05 1.18
N VAL A 113 -6.93 9.32 0.71
CA VAL A 113 -6.95 8.77 -0.66
C VAL A 113 -6.92 9.90 -1.70
N ALA A 114 -7.68 10.98 -1.50
CA ALA A 114 -7.64 12.13 -2.40
C ALA A 114 -6.28 12.84 -2.38
N LEU A 115 -5.68 13.05 -1.20
CA LEU A 115 -4.33 13.63 -1.11
C LEU A 115 -3.29 12.76 -1.82
N LEU A 116 -3.36 11.44 -1.65
CA LEU A 116 -2.49 10.49 -2.35
C LEU A 116 -2.70 10.54 -3.87
N ALA A 117 -3.95 10.61 -4.34
CA ALA A 117 -4.26 10.75 -5.76
C ALA A 117 -3.65 12.03 -6.35
N LEU A 118 -3.78 13.16 -5.63
CA LEU A 118 -3.20 14.45 -6.04
C LEU A 118 -1.66 14.42 -6.03
N VAL A 119 -1.05 13.77 -5.04
CA VAL A 119 0.41 13.59 -5.00
C VAL A 119 0.89 12.74 -6.18
N MET A 120 0.21 11.64 -6.49
CA MET A 120 0.55 10.79 -7.65
C MET A 120 0.38 11.54 -8.97
N LEU A 121 -0.70 12.33 -9.10
CA LEU A 121 -0.93 13.23 -10.23
C LEU A 121 0.20 14.27 -10.36
N ALA A 122 0.59 14.92 -9.26
CA ALA A 122 1.66 15.91 -9.24
C ALA A 122 3.02 15.31 -9.62
N ILE A 123 3.36 14.12 -9.08
CA ILE A 123 4.59 13.41 -9.45
C ILE A 123 4.56 13.02 -10.93
N GLY A 124 3.43 12.52 -11.44
CA GLY A 124 3.27 12.19 -12.86
C GLY A 124 3.47 13.41 -13.78
N LEU A 125 2.89 14.56 -13.43
CA LEU A 125 3.06 15.81 -14.18
C LEU A 125 4.50 16.35 -14.12
N ASN A 126 5.18 16.22 -12.98
CA ASN A 126 6.60 16.55 -12.84
C ASN A 126 7.49 15.61 -13.69
N LEU A 127 7.17 14.32 -13.79
CA LEU A 127 7.87 13.36 -14.65
C LEU A 127 7.67 13.64 -16.15
N LEU A 128 6.51 14.19 -16.53
CA LEU A 128 6.23 14.68 -17.88
C LEU A 128 6.93 16.02 -18.21
N GLY A 129 7.51 16.69 -17.21
CA GLY A 129 8.16 17.99 -17.39
C GLY A 129 7.19 19.16 -17.54
N VAL A 130 5.91 18.99 -17.16
CA VAL A 130 4.89 20.07 -17.19
C VAL A 130 5.28 21.19 -16.22
N PHE A 131 5.90 20.81 -15.09
CA PHE A 131 6.56 21.73 -14.20
C PHE A 131 7.82 21.06 -13.66
N GLU A 132 8.93 21.78 -13.65
CA GLU A 132 10.11 21.35 -12.91
C GLU A 132 9.95 21.81 -11.46
N VAL A 133 9.84 20.88 -10.51
CA VAL A 133 9.95 21.16 -9.05
C VAL A 133 11.40 21.53 -8.69
N GLY A 134 12.09 22.25 -9.57
CA GLY A 134 13.55 22.31 -9.64
C GLY A 134 14.20 23.46 -8.89
N THR A 135 13.47 24.47 -8.38
CA THR A 135 14.14 25.61 -7.73
C THR A 135 13.41 26.25 -6.55
N SER A 136 12.07 26.35 -6.54
CA SER A 136 11.38 27.12 -5.48
C SER A 136 10.97 26.31 -4.23
N ILE A 137 10.50 25.07 -4.39
CA ILE A 137 10.16 24.17 -3.24
C ILE A 137 11.43 23.59 -2.59
N GLN A 138 12.51 23.48 -3.37
CA GLN A 138 13.87 23.31 -2.85
C GLN A 138 14.33 24.51 -1.99
N GLY A 139 13.64 25.65 -1.99
CA GLY A 139 13.95 26.77 -1.09
C GLY A 139 13.56 26.52 0.38
N LEU A 140 12.54 25.68 0.64
CA LEU A 140 12.07 25.38 2.01
C LEU A 140 12.50 23.98 2.46
N GLY A 141 12.40 22.96 1.60
CA GLY A 141 12.90 21.60 1.88
C GLY A 141 14.35 21.36 1.41
N GLY A 142 14.79 22.07 0.37
CA GLY A 142 16.16 21.96 -0.15
C GLY A 142 17.19 22.76 0.65
N ARG A 143 16.83 23.62 1.61
CA ARG A 143 17.83 24.08 2.60
C ARG A 143 18.36 22.93 3.47
N TRP A 144 17.59 21.85 3.62
CA TRP A 144 17.96 20.66 4.39
C TRP A 144 18.39 19.51 3.48
N ALA A 145 17.74 19.35 2.32
CA ALA A 145 18.13 18.34 1.32
C ALA A 145 19.34 18.74 0.45
N ASN A 146 19.61 20.05 0.26
CA ASN A 146 20.85 20.59 -0.32
C ASN A 146 21.81 21.11 0.77
N ALA A 147 21.59 20.78 2.05
CA ALA A 147 22.62 21.01 3.05
C ALA A 147 23.86 20.21 2.64
N GLU A 148 24.97 20.90 2.40
CA GLU A 148 26.21 20.26 1.99
C GLU A 148 26.74 19.35 3.11
N GLY A 149 27.20 18.15 2.75
CA GLY A 149 27.76 17.15 3.67
C GLY A 149 26.77 16.12 4.24
N ASP A 150 27.17 15.49 5.34
CA ASP A 150 26.46 14.35 5.96
C ASP A 150 25.00 14.64 6.32
N ALA A 151 24.68 15.84 6.81
CA ALA A 151 23.33 16.19 7.23
C ALA A 151 22.33 16.10 6.06
N GLY A 152 22.72 16.55 4.86
CA GLY A 152 21.92 16.40 3.65
C GLY A 152 21.80 14.94 3.21
N ALA A 153 22.86 14.15 3.38
CA ALA A 153 22.83 12.71 3.07
C ALA A 153 21.84 11.95 3.97
N PHE A 154 21.75 12.30 5.26
CA PHE A 154 20.81 11.72 6.22
C PHE A 154 19.38 12.15 5.91
N ALA A 155 19.16 13.45 5.72
CA ALA A 155 17.84 14.03 5.44
C ALA A 155 17.24 13.47 4.14
N THR A 156 18.05 13.30 3.09
CA THR A 156 17.61 12.68 1.84
C THR A 156 17.23 11.20 2.01
N GLY A 157 17.90 10.47 2.91
CA GLY A 157 17.52 9.10 3.29
C GLY A 157 16.15 9.06 3.98
N LEU A 158 15.91 9.95 4.94
CA LEU A 158 14.64 10.08 5.63
C LEU A 158 13.49 10.46 4.67
N LEU A 159 13.72 11.48 3.83
CA LEU A 159 12.75 11.95 2.84
C LEU A 159 12.43 10.88 1.79
N ALA A 160 13.41 10.06 1.39
CA ALA A 160 13.18 8.97 0.44
C ALA A 160 12.13 7.98 0.95
N VAL A 161 12.16 7.64 2.25
CA VAL A 161 11.18 6.72 2.85
C VAL A 161 9.80 7.38 2.95
N VAL A 162 9.72 8.66 3.34
CA VAL A 162 8.45 9.40 3.45
C VAL A 162 7.77 9.55 2.10
N VAL A 163 8.53 9.88 1.05
CA VAL A 163 8.01 10.05 -0.31
C VAL A 163 7.66 8.69 -0.95
N ALA A 164 8.36 7.62 -0.57
CA ALA A 164 8.08 6.27 -1.04
C ALA A 164 6.91 5.61 -0.29
N ALA A 165 6.58 6.04 0.93
CA ALA A 165 5.48 5.47 1.73
C ALA A 165 4.18 5.19 0.93
N PRO A 166 3.67 6.10 0.07
CA PRO A 166 2.44 5.84 -0.66
C PRO A 166 2.55 4.75 -1.75
N CYS A 167 3.73 4.55 -2.36
CA CYS A 167 3.93 3.44 -3.31
C CYS A 167 4.37 2.13 -2.62
N ILE A 168 4.94 2.24 -1.42
CA ILE A 168 5.28 1.10 -0.56
C ILE A 168 4.01 0.42 -0.03
N GLY A 169 2.93 1.17 0.21
CA GLY A 169 1.68 0.68 0.79
C GLY A 169 1.21 -0.70 0.28
N PRO A 170 0.90 -0.86 -1.03
CA PRO A 170 0.41 -2.12 -1.58
C PRO A 170 1.41 -3.29 -1.45
N PHE A 171 2.70 -3.03 -1.56
CA PHE A 171 3.75 -4.05 -1.57
C PHE A 171 4.19 -4.44 -0.15
N ALA A 172 4.13 -3.50 0.78
CA ALA A 172 4.44 -3.73 2.18
C ALA A 172 3.29 -4.40 2.94
N ALA A 173 2.06 -4.39 2.42
CA ALA A 173 0.90 -4.99 3.08
C ALA A 173 1.10 -6.46 3.44
N GLY A 174 1.70 -7.26 2.53
CA GLY A 174 1.98 -8.67 2.82
C GLY A 174 3.10 -8.86 3.86
N ALA A 175 4.22 -8.15 3.70
CA ALA A 175 5.38 -8.28 4.57
C ALA A 175 5.13 -7.73 5.98
N LEU A 176 4.53 -6.55 6.09
CA LEU A 176 4.19 -5.92 7.36
C LEU A 176 2.94 -6.55 7.98
N GLY A 177 1.97 -7.03 7.20
CA GLY A 177 0.82 -7.77 7.71
C GLY A 177 1.25 -9.05 8.43
N LEU A 178 2.14 -9.84 7.83
CA LEU A 178 2.73 -11.00 8.50
C LEU A 178 3.56 -10.59 9.73
N ALA A 179 4.33 -9.51 9.62
CA ALA A 179 5.14 -9.05 10.74
C ALA A 179 4.29 -8.58 11.93
N LEU A 180 3.15 -7.95 11.65
CA LEU A 180 2.17 -7.53 12.65
C LEU A 180 1.44 -8.71 13.31
N ALA A 181 1.47 -9.92 12.76
CA ALA A 181 0.99 -11.13 13.44
C ALA A 181 2.02 -11.70 14.44
N GLN A 182 3.27 -11.23 14.40
CA GLN A 182 4.43 -11.82 15.09
C GLN A 182 4.92 -10.93 16.25
N PRO A 183 5.87 -11.40 17.09
CA PRO A 183 6.42 -10.63 18.19
C PRO A 183 7.07 -9.31 17.73
N GLY A 184 7.09 -8.29 18.60
CA GLY A 184 7.53 -6.93 18.25
C GLY A 184 8.95 -6.83 17.65
N TYR A 185 9.87 -7.72 18.05
CA TYR A 185 11.22 -7.75 17.46
C TYR A 185 11.22 -8.11 15.96
N PHE A 186 10.26 -8.92 15.52
CA PHE A 186 10.16 -9.36 14.13
C PHE A 186 9.72 -8.22 13.20
N ILE A 187 8.83 -7.32 13.67
CA ILE A 187 8.42 -6.10 12.95
C ILE A 187 9.62 -5.20 12.66
N VAL A 188 10.47 -5.01 13.68
CA VAL A 188 11.69 -4.20 13.56
C VAL A 188 12.69 -4.86 12.61
N ALA A 189 12.89 -6.16 12.73
CA ALA A 189 13.84 -6.90 11.87
C ALA A 189 13.43 -6.88 10.39
N VAL A 190 12.15 -7.13 10.08
CA VAL A 190 11.61 -7.07 8.70
C VAL A 190 11.72 -5.65 8.13
N SER A 191 11.37 -4.64 8.93
CA SER A 191 11.45 -3.23 8.49
C SER A 191 12.89 -2.77 8.28
N ALA A 192 13.82 -3.20 9.12
CA ALA A 192 15.25 -2.96 8.93
C ALA A 192 15.79 -3.65 7.67
N ALA A 193 15.37 -4.89 7.40
CA ALA A 193 15.73 -5.61 6.19
C ALA A 193 15.19 -4.92 4.91
N MET A 194 13.94 -4.44 4.94
CA MET A 194 13.37 -3.65 3.84
C MET A 194 14.13 -2.33 3.63
N GLY A 195 14.43 -1.60 4.71
CA GLY A 195 15.20 -0.36 4.64
C GLY A 195 16.62 -0.59 4.11
N LEU A 196 17.26 -1.69 4.51
CA LEU A 196 18.56 -2.10 3.97
C LEU A 196 18.46 -2.42 2.47
N GLY A 197 17.41 -3.12 2.04
CA GLY A 197 17.16 -3.43 0.63
C GLY A 197 16.95 -2.17 -0.22
N LEU A 198 16.22 -1.17 0.31
CA LEU A 198 16.03 0.12 -0.34
C LEU A 198 17.37 0.87 -0.49
N ALA A 199 18.19 0.89 0.55
CA ALA A 199 19.48 1.59 0.56
C ALA A 199 20.60 0.84 -0.18
N LEU A 200 20.42 -0.46 -0.45
CA LEU A 200 21.46 -1.34 -1.00
C LEU A 200 22.07 -0.83 -2.32
N PRO A 201 21.28 -0.41 -3.34
CA PRO A 201 21.87 0.04 -4.61
C PRO A 201 22.77 1.26 -4.43
N TYR A 202 22.37 2.17 -3.54
CA TYR A 202 23.13 3.38 -3.25
C TYR A 202 24.41 3.08 -2.46
N LEU A 203 24.36 2.15 -1.50
CA LEU A 203 25.56 1.66 -0.81
C LEU A 203 26.55 1.02 -1.78
N ILE A 204 26.07 0.14 -2.66
CA ILE A 204 26.92 -0.53 -3.67
C ILE A 204 27.62 0.53 -4.54
N LEU A 205 26.90 1.52 -5.04
CA LEU A 205 27.48 2.61 -5.84
C LEU A 205 28.48 3.47 -5.04
N SER A 206 28.27 3.63 -3.73
CA SER A 206 29.16 4.40 -2.85
C SER A 206 30.47 3.65 -2.54
N PHE A 207 30.41 2.32 -2.37
CA PHE A 207 31.60 1.49 -2.12
C PHE A 207 32.37 1.15 -3.39
N PHE A 208 31.68 0.99 -4.52
CA PHE A 208 32.25 0.68 -5.83
C PHE A 208 32.00 1.83 -6.82
N PRO A 209 32.73 2.96 -6.69
CA PRO A 209 32.55 4.11 -7.58
C PRO A 209 32.91 3.79 -9.04
N SER A 210 33.70 2.73 -9.25
CA SER A 210 34.00 2.18 -10.58
C SER A 210 32.77 1.62 -11.30
N LEU A 211 31.65 1.37 -10.61
CA LEU A 211 30.39 0.97 -11.23
C LEU A 211 29.61 2.17 -11.81
N LEU A 212 29.86 3.39 -11.32
CA LEU A 212 29.25 4.62 -11.83
C LEU A 212 29.62 4.88 -13.30
N ARG A 213 30.78 4.38 -13.77
CA ARG A 213 31.20 4.51 -15.18
C ARG A 213 30.35 3.70 -16.17
N TYR A 214 29.61 2.69 -15.68
CA TYR A 214 28.68 1.90 -16.49
C TYR A 214 27.30 2.55 -16.59
N LEU A 215 27.01 3.55 -15.75
CA LEU A 215 25.73 4.24 -15.79
C LEU A 215 25.67 5.13 -17.05
N PRO A 216 24.65 4.99 -17.90
CA PRO A 216 24.51 5.84 -19.07
C PRO A 216 24.40 7.30 -18.63
N ARG A 217 25.14 8.19 -19.30
CA ARG A 217 25.09 9.63 -19.00
C ARG A 217 23.65 10.14 -19.09
N PRO A 218 23.21 11.05 -18.20
CA PRO A 218 21.90 11.67 -18.30
C PRO A 218 21.76 12.33 -19.68
N GLY A 219 20.69 11.99 -20.39
CA GLY A 219 20.43 12.46 -21.74
C GLY A 219 19.01 12.15 -22.17
N ALA A 220 18.74 12.16 -23.49
CA ALA A 220 17.40 11.95 -24.03
C ALA A 220 16.75 10.61 -23.62
N TRP A 221 17.55 9.56 -23.42
CA TRP A 221 17.05 8.27 -22.93
C TRP A 221 16.42 8.37 -21.53
N MET A 222 17.04 9.11 -20.61
CA MET A 222 16.52 9.32 -19.26
C MET A 222 15.20 10.11 -19.29
N ILE A 223 15.07 11.08 -20.20
CA ILE A 223 13.82 11.85 -20.36
C ILE A 223 12.69 10.94 -20.86
N ARG A 224 12.93 10.11 -21.88
CA ARG A 224 11.91 9.15 -22.36
C ARG A 224 11.52 8.15 -21.28
N PHE A 225 12.49 7.68 -20.48
CA PHE A 225 12.22 6.77 -19.38
C PHE A 225 11.38 7.44 -18.26
N LYS A 226 11.68 8.70 -17.90
CA LYS A 226 10.84 9.48 -16.97
C LYS A 226 9.40 9.64 -17.49
N GLN A 227 9.23 9.97 -18.76
CA GLN A 227 7.91 10.07 -19.40
C GLN A 227 7.18 8.72 -19.38
N PHE A 228 7.88 7.62 -19.65
CA PHE A 228 7.32 6.28 -19.53
C PHE A 228 6.84 5.97 -18.11
N LEU A 229 7.62 6.34 -17.08
CA LEU A 229 7.25 6.16 -15.67
C LEU A 229 6.11 7.08 -15.20
N ALA A 230 5.77 8.15 -15.95
CA ALA A 230 4.62 8.98 -15.62
C ALA A 230 3.29 8.27 -15.85
N PHE A 231 3.19 7.37 -16.84
CA PHE A 231 1.97 6.62 -17.14
C PHE A 231 1.48 5.71 -16.00
N PRO A 232 2.31 4.84 -15.38
CA PRO A 232 1.88 4.06 -14.24
C PRO A 232 1.53 4.92 -13.02
N MET A 233 2.15 6.10 -12.87
CA MET A 233 1.78 7.06 -11.81
C MET A 233 0.41 7.66 -12.03
N MET A 234 0.10 8.03 -13.27
CA MET A 234 -1.24 8.47 -13.63
C MET A 234 -2.26 7.32 -13.47
N GLY A 235 -1.88 6.09 -13.82
CA GLY A 235 -2.68 4.89 -13.56
C GLY A 235 -2.99 4.68 -12.08
N ALA A 236 -1.98 4.86 -11.20
CA ALA A 236 -2.18 4.81 -9.76
C ALA A 236 -3.11 5.93 -9.25
N ALA A 237 -2.97 7.15 -9.77
CA ALA A 237 -3.88 8.25 -9.45
C ALA A 237 -5.33 7.94 -9.87
N ILE A 238 -5.53 7.41 -11.08
CA ILE A 238 -6.85 6.98 -11.58
C ILE A 238 -7.44 5.88 -10.70
N TRP A 239 -6.62 4.90 -10.31
CA TRP A 239 -7.07 3.83 -9.43
C TRP A 239 -7.46 4.35 -8.03
N LEU A 240 -6.71 5.29 -7.46
CA LEU A 240 -7.09 5.93 -6.19
C LEU A 240 -8.39 6.74 -6.31
N VAL A 241 -8.63 7.41 -7.43
CA VAL A 241 -9.91 8.09 -7.69
C VAL A 241 -11.06 7.08 -7.80
N TRP A 242 -10.82 5.92 -8.42
CA TRP A 242 -11.79 4.82 -8.45
C TRP A 242 -12.10 4.30 -7.04
N VAL A 243 -11.07 4.06 -6.22
CA VAL A 243 -11.22 3.70 -4.79
C VAL A 243 -12.02 4.77 -4.03
N LEU A 244 -11.75 6.06 -4.29
CA LEU A 244 -12.47 7.18 -3.67
C LEU A 244 -13.95 7.18 -4.06
N SER A 245 -14.30 6.69 -5.25
CA SER A 245 -15.71 6.59 -5.68
C SER A 245 -16.53 5.63 -4.82
N PHE A 246 -15.92 4.58 -4.26
CA PHE A 246 -16.59 3.69 -3.30
C PHE A 246 -16.70 4.31 -1.90
N GLN A 247 -15.77 5.19 -1.53
CA GLN A 247 -15.77 5.83 -0.21
C GLN A 247 -16.69 7.06 -0.13
N ALA A 248 -16.57 7.95 -1.12
CA ALA A 248 -17.18 9.29 -1.13
C ALA A 248 -18.17 9.50 -2.30
N GLY A 249 -18.43 8.46 -3.10
CA GLY A 249 -19.40 8.48 -4.19
C GLY A 249 -18.97 9.34 -5.37
N SER A 250 -19.92 9.64 -6.26
CA SER A 250 -19.72 10.52 -7.40
C SER A 250 -19.36 11.96 -6.99
N ALA A 251 -19.87 12.43 -5.85
CA ALA A 251 -19.52 13.74 -5.29
C ALA A 251 -18.04 13.82 -4.90
N GLY A 252 -17.51 12.80 -4.22
CA GLY A 252 -16.08 12.72 -3.88
C GLY A 252 -15.18 12.73 -5.11
N VAL A 253 -15.57 12.01 -6.17
CA VAL A 253 -14.86 12.03 -7.46
C VAL A 253 -14.85 13.42 -8.07
N LEU A 254 -15.99 14.12 -8.06
CA LEU A 254 -16.05 15.49 -8.56
C LEU A 254 -15.10 16.41 -7.79
N PHE A 255 -15.11 16.34 -6.46
CA PHE A 255 -14.26 17.19 -5.62
C PHE A 255 -12.76 16.90 -5.76
N VAL A 256 -12.34 15.64 -5.94
CA VAL A 256 -10.92 15.35 -6.17
C VAL A 256 -10.46 15.80 -7.56
N LEU A 257 -11.33 15.74 -8.58
CA LEU A 257 -11.03 16.26 -9.91
C LEU A 257 -10.97 17.79 -9.93
N THR A 258 -11.86 18.48 -9.20
CA THR A 258 -11.76 19.94 -9.02
C THR A 258 -10.51 20.32 -8.25
N ALA A 259 -10.11 19.54 -7.24
CA ALA A 259 -8.85 19.72 -6.54
C ALA A 259 -7.65 19.53 -7.48
N GLY A 260 -7.66 18.52 -8.35
CA GLY A 260 -6.62 18.29 -9.36
C GLY A 260 -6.50 19.44 -10.36
N LEU A 261 -7.63 19.95 -10.84
CA LEU A 261 -7.69 21.12 -11.72
C LEU A 261 -7.17 22.38 -11.01
N ALA A 262 -7.61 22.63 -9.78
CA ALA A 262 -7.16 23.76 -8.97
C ALA A 262 -5.65 23.69 -8.71
N MET A 263 -5.11 22.49 -8.42
CA MET A 263 -3.67 22.28 -8.27
C MET A 263 -2.91 22.62 -9.56
N GLY A 264 -3.38 22.17 -10.72
CA GLY A 264 -2.79 22.55 -12.01
C GLY A 264 -2.82 24.06 -12.25
N PHE A 265 -3.94 24.71 -11.94
CA PHE A 265 -4.10 26.16 -12.06
C PHE A 265 -3.16 26.93 -11.13
N VAL A 266 -3.01 26.49 -9.87
CA VAL A 266 -2.07 27.08 -8.91
C VAL A 266 -0.65 27.00 -9.43
N ILE A 267 -0.22 25.84 -9.93
CA ILE A 267 1.13 25.64 -10.45
C ILE A 267 1.39 26.59 -11.63
N TRP A 268 0.45 26.66 -12.58
CA TRP A 268 0.54 27.57 -13.72
C TRP A 268 0.58 29.05 -13.31
N ALA A 269 -0.30 29.47 -12.40
CA ALA A 269 -0.37 30.85 -11.93
C ALA A 269 0.89 31.30 -11.14
N LEU A 270 1.54 30.35 -10.45
CA LEU A 270 2.83 30.62 -9.79
C LEU A 270 3.97 30.76 -10.80
N GLN A 271 3.93 30.06 -11.92
CA GLN A 271 4.94 30.14 -12.99
C GLN A 271 4.81 31.42 -13.83
N SER A 272 3.61 31.98 -13.99
CA SER A 272 3.41 33.21 -14.77
C SER A 272 4.05 34.45 -14.14
N GLY A 273 4.42 34.39 -12.85
CA GLY A 273 5.05 35.50 -12.13
C GLY A 273 4.09 36.68 -11.89
N GLY A 274 4.58 37.69 -11.16
CA GLY A 274 3.84 38.93 -10.88
C GLY A 274 2.80 38.84 -9.74
N TRP A 275 2.23 40.00 -9.37
CA TRP A 275 1.25 40.11 -8.29
C TRP A 275 -0.10 39.47 -8.63
N THR A 276 -0.53 39.58 -9.90
CA THR A 276 -1.76 38.96 -10.41
C THR A 276 -1.67 37.43 -10.40
N GLY A 277 -0.52 36.85 -10.75
CA GLY A 277 -0.27 35.41 -10.64
C GLY A 277 -0.35 34.90 -9.20
N ARG A 278 0.13 35.68 -8.23
CA ARG A 278 0.03 35.35 -6.79
C ARG A 278 -1.41 35.40 -6.28
N ILE A 279 -2.21 36.37 -6.70
CA ILE A 279 -3.65 36.43 -6.36
C ILE A 279 -4.39 35.23 -6.99
N ALA A 280 -4.15 34.94 -8.27
CA ALA A 280 -4.75 33.81 -8.96
C ALA A 280 -4.38 32.48 -8.28
N ALA A 281 -3.11 32.30 -7.89
CA ALA A 281 -2.65 31.15 -7.13
C ALA A 281 -3.32 31.06 -5.75
N ALA A 282 -3.52 32.18 -5.05
CA ALA A 282 -4.23 32.19 -3.77
C ALA A 282 -5.70 31.76 -3.93
N LEU A 283 -6.40 32.25 -4.95
CA LEU A 283 -7.77 31.83 -5.27
C LEU A 283 -7.83 30.35 -5.64
N GLY A 284 -6.90 29.86 -6.46
CA GLY A 284 -6.78 28.44 -6.77
C GLY A 284 -6.50 27.58 -5.54
N ALA A 285 -5.66 28.06 -4.61
CA ALA A 285 -5.39 27.38 -3.35
C ALA A 285 -6.62 27.31 -2.43
N LEU A 286 -7.46 28.35 -2.42
CA LEU A 286 -8.73 28.32 -1.70
C LEU A 286 -9.71 27.29 -2.30
N VAL A 287 -9.79 27.20 -3.63
CA VAL A 287 -10.61 26.18 -4.31
C VAL A 287 -10.07 24.77 -4.03
N LEU A 288 -8.75 24.59 -4.05
CA LEU A 288 -8.09 23.33 -3.70
C LEU A 288 -8.43 22.92 -2.25
N ALA A 289 -8.23 23.83 -1.29
CA ALA A 289 -8.53 23.57 0.12
C ALA A 289 -10.02 23.29 0.36
N GLY A 290 -10.91 24.08 -0.24
CA GLY A 290 -12.35 23.86 -0.17
C GLY A 290 -12.77 22.51 -0.76
N SER A 291 -12.18 22.10 -1.88
CA SER A 291 -12.43 20.81 -2.50
C SER A 291 -11.96 19.65 -1.61
N LEU A 292 -10.80 19.77 -0.96
CA LEU A 292 -10.30 18.75 -0.02
C LEU A 292 -11.19 18.63 1.23
N VAL A 293 -11.64 19.76 1.77
CA VAL A 293 -12.60 19.77 2.89
C VAL A 293 -13.95 19.15 2.48
N ALA A 294 -14.38 19.36 1.23
CA ALA A 294 -15.58 18.74 0.70
C ALA A 294 -15.42 17.22 0.50
N VAL A 295 -14.27 16.74 0.03
CA VAL A 295 -13.96 15.30 -0.03
C VAL A 295 -14.01 14.68 1.37
N ALA A 296 -13.44 15.34 2.37
CA ALA A 296 -13.40 14.81 3.75
C ALA A 296 -14.79 14.62 4.36
N GLN A 297 -15.80 15.36 3.88
CA GLN A 297 -17.18 15.29 4.35
C GLN A 297 -18.10 14.49 3.41
N ALA A 298 -17.60 14.11 2.23
CA ALA A 298 -18.37 13.35 1.26
C ALA A 298 -18.41 11.88 1.67
N ASN A 299 -19.62 11.34 1.77
CA ASN A 299 -19.85 9.93 2.02
C ASN A 299 -20.62 9.33 0.85
N ALA A 300 -20.19 8.17 0.36
CA ALA A 300 -20.96 7.42 -0.62
C ALA A 300 -22.26 6.92 0.04
N PRO A 301 -23.43 7.09 -0.59
CA PRO A 301 -24.57 6.25 -0.26
C PRO A 301 -24.20 4.80 -0.62
N SER A 302 -24.47 3.84 0.29
CA SER A 302 -24.25 2.41 0.01
C SER A 302 -24.97 2.02 -1.28
N ALA A 303 -24.22 1.81 -2.35
CA ALA A 303 -24.76 1.28 -3.59
C ALA A 303 -25.17 -0.18 -3.36
N ALA A 304 -26.39 -0.53 -3.72
CA ALA A 304 -26.92 -1.88 -3.64
C ALA A 304 -26.11 -2.82 -4.56
N SER A 305 -25.17 -3.56 -3.97
CA SER A 305 -24.55 -4.74 -4.59
C SER A 305 -25.55 -5.90 -4.58
N SER A 306 -25.44 -6.82 -5.53
CA SER A 306 -26.24 -8.05 -5.60
C SER A 306 -25.95 -9.04 -4.47
N ALA A 307 -24.81 -8.88 -3.80
CA ALA A 307 -24.45 -9.65 -2.62
C ALA A 307 -25.03 -8.99 -1.36
N GLU A 308 -25.57 -9.82 -0.46
CA GLU A 308 -26.19 -9.35 0.77
C GLU A 308 -25.14 -8.77 1.72
N SER A 309 -25.46 -7.64 2.36
CA SER A 309 -24.57 -6.99 3.30
C SER A 309 -24.39 -7.86 4.55
N TRP A 310 -23.15 -8.05 4.96
CA TRP A 310 -22.84 -8.80 6.18
C TRP A 310 -23.24 -8.04 7.44
N SER A 311 -23.87 -8.74 8.38
CA SER A 311 -23.98 -8.32 9.79
C SER A 311 -23.89 -9.53 10.73
N PRO A 312 -23.44 -9.35 11.99
CA PRO A 312 -23.43 -10.42 12.98
C PRO A 312 -24.81 -11.07 13.18
N GLU A 313 -25.87 -10.25 13.16
CA GLU A 313 -27.25 -10.70 13.33
C GLU A 313 -27.68 -11.58 12.16
N ARG A 314 -27.29 -11.21 10.93
CA ARG A 314 -27.62 -11.98 9.73
C ARG A 314 -26.88 -13.31 9.68
N VAL A 315 -25.62 -13.34 10.11
CA VAL A 315 -24.89 -14.61 10.29
C VAL A 315 -25.60 -15.49 11.33
N ALA A 316 -26.02 -14.93 12.46
CA ALA A 316 -26.72 -15.70 13.48
C ALA A 316 -28.05 -16.28 12.97
N GLU A 317 -28.84 -15.49 12.23
CA GLU A 317 -30.09 -15.93 11.61
C GLU A 317 -29.86 -17.10 10.63
N LEU A 318 -28.95 -16.94 9.67
CA LEU A 318 -28.65 -17.98 8.67
C LEU A 318 -28.07 -19.27 9.30
N ARG A 319 -27.34 -19.15 10.42
CA ARG A 319 -26.90 -20.31 11.19
C ARG A 319 -28.07 -21.06 11.84
N THR A 320 -29.10 -20.36 12.30
CA THR A 320 -30.32 -21.02 12.82
C THR A 320 -31.14 -21.70 11.73
N GLU A 321 -31.07 -21.19 10.49
CA GLU A 321 -31.70 -21.82 9.32
C GLU A 321 -30.95 -23.08 8.84
N GLY A 322 -29.75 -23.37 9.36
CA GLY A 322 -28.93 -24.50 8.93
C GLY A 322 -28.39 -24.35 7.51
N ARG A 323 -28.13 -23.11 7.08
CA ARG A 323 -27.59 -22.82 5.74
C ARG A 323 -26.08 -22.60 5.81
N PRO A 324 -25.31 -23.10 4.84
CA PRO A 324 -23.90 -22.75 4.74
C PRO A 324 -23.76 -21.26 4.40
N ILE A 325 -22.77 -20.60 5.00
CA ILE A 325 -22.54 -19.15 4.83
C ILE A 325 -21.08 -18.95 4.45
N PHE A 326 -20.84 -18.16 3.41
CA PHE A 326 -19.53 -17.64 3.06
C PHE A 326 -19.51 -16.14 3.31
N VAL A 327 -18.57 -15.68 4.12
CA VAL A 327 -18.35 -14.26 4.41
C VAL A 327 -17.07 -13.79 3.75
N GLU A 328 -17.20 -12.86 2.80
CA GLU A 328 -16.09 -12.10 2.22
C GLU A 328 -15.88 -10.80 3.02
N PHE A 329 -14.78 -10.71 3.77
CA PHE A 329 -14.29 -9.44 4.32
C PHE A 329 -13.34 -8.79 3.31
N THR A 330 -13.76 -7.66 2.73
CA THR A 330 -13.12 -7.07 1.55
C THR A 330 -13.01 -5.56 1.64
N ALA A 331 -12.30 -4.96 0.69
CA ALA A 331 -12.24 -3.50 0.51
C ALA A 331 -11.86 -3.13 -0.94
N ALA A 332 -12.34 -1.99 -1.43
CA ALA A 332 -12.00 -1.46 -2.75
C ALA A 332 -10.49 -1.14 -2.89
N TRP A 333 -9.86 -0.64 -1.81
CA TRP A 333 -8.43 -0.32 -1.78
C TRP A 333 -7.52 -1.54 -1.63
N CYS A 334 -8.08 -2.71 -1.33
CA CYS A 334 -7.33 -3.95 -1.13
C CYS A 334 -7.06 -4.65 -2.47
N VAL A 335 -5.83 -4.51 -3.00
CA VAL A 335 -5.44 -5.13 -4.28
C VAL A 335 -5.67 -6.63 -4.29
N SER A 336 -5.20 -7.33 -3.25
CA SER A 336 -5.33 -8.78 -3.14
C SER A 336 -6.81 -9.22 -3.12
N CYS A 337 -7.68 -8.43 -2.49
CA CYS A 337 -9.12 -8.66 -2.50
C CYS A 337 -9.68 -8.55 -3.92
N GLN A 338 -9.33 -7.48 -4.65
CA GLN A 338 -9.77 -7.28 -6.03
C GLN A 338 -9.23 -8.37 -6.98
N VAL A 339 -7.99 -8.82 -6.78
CA VAL A 339 -7.41 -9.92 -7.55
C VAL A 339 -8.18 -11.21 -7.28
N ASN A 340 -8.34 -11.62 -6.02
CA ASN A 340 -9.10 -12.82 -5.65
C ASN A 340 -10.54 -12.77 -6.18
N LYS A 341 -11.17 -11.60 -6.11
CA LYS A 341 -12.52 -11.39 -6.63
C LYS A 341 -12.60 -11.66 -8.13
N GLN A 342 -11.68 -11.09 -8.91
CA GLN A 342 -11.67 -11.25 -10.37
C GLN A 342 -11.24 -12.64 -10.82
N VAL A 343 -10.24 -13.24 -10.17
CA VAL A 343 -9.64 -14.51 -10.64
C VAL A 343 -10.28 -15.75 -10.03
N THR A 344 -10.91 -15.64 -8.85
CA THR A 344 -11.47 -16.78 -8.11
C THR A 344 -12.96 -16.62 -7.84
N LEU A 345 -13.40 -15.60 -7.09
CA LEU A 345 -14.82 -15.47 -6.68
C LEU A 345 -15.76 -15.31 -7.88
N ASN A 346 -15.36 -14.51 -8.87
CA ASN A 346 -16.11 -14.30 -10.10
C ASN A 346 -15.86 -15.40 -11.15
N SER A 347 -15.26 -16.53 -10.81
CA SER A 347 -15.11 -17.65 -11.74
C SER A 347 -16.42 -18.43 -11.87
N GLN A 348 -16.68 -18.99 -13.06
CA GLN A 348 -17.92 -19.74 -13.28
C GLN A 348 -18.04 -20.94 -12.33
N ALA A 349 -16.94 -21.67 -12.12
CA ALA A 349 -16.91 -22.82 -11.22
C ALA A 349 -17.32 -22.48 -9.78
N VAL A 350 -16.93 -21.30 -9.28
CA VAL A 350 -17.30 -20.85 -7.94
C VAL A 350 -18.76 -20.41 -7.88
N ARG A 351 -19.26 -19.68 -8.89
CA ARG A 351 -20.68 -19.32 -8.99
C ARG A 351 -21.57 -20.57 -9.02
N ASP A 352 -21.23 -21.55 -9.84
CA ASP A 352 -21.97 -22.81 -9.94
C ASP A 352 -21.92 -23.59 -8.60
N ALA A 353 -20.82 -23.48 -7.85
CA ALA A 353 -20.71 -24.11 -6.54
C ALA A 353 -21.57 -23.40 -5.48
N PHE A 354 -21.63 -22.07 -5.46
CA PHE A 354 -22.55 -21.32 -4.60
C PHE A 354 -24.01 -21.71 -4.85
N GLU A 355 -24.42 -21.80 -6.11
CA GLU A 355 -25.78 -22.23 -6.49
C GLU A 355 -26.04 -23.70 -6.09
N ARG A 356 -25.10 -24.60 -6.36
CA ARG A 356 -25.24 -26.04 -6.05
C ARG A 356 -25.31 -26.32 -4.54
N THR A 357 -24.52 -25.60 -3.75
CA THR A 357 -24.43 -25.79 -2.29
C THR A 357 -25.51 -25.00 -1.53
N GLY A 358 -26.20 -24.07 -2.19
CA GLY A 358 -27.14 -23.16 -1.54
C GLY A 358 -26.49 -22.20 -0.53
N THR A 359 -25.15 -22.05 -0.60
CA THR A 359 -24.35 -21.22 0.31
C THR A 359 -24.70 -19.76 0.14
N VAL A 360 -24.98 -19.07 1.25
CA VAL A 360 -25.25 -17.64 1.25
C VAL A 360 -23.94 -16.87 1.25
N GLU A 361 -23.74 -16.01 0.26
CA GLU A 361 -22.64 -15.06 0.20
C GLU A 361 -23.01 -13.77 0.94
N LEU A 362 -22.24 -13.44 1.97
CA LEU A 362 -22.32 -12.17 2.69
C LEU A 362 -21.04 -11.36 2.49
N VAL A 363 -21.18 -10.07 2.22
CA VAL A 363 -20.04 -9.17 2.00
C VAL A 363 -19.91 -8.19 3.16
N ALA A 364 -18.80 -8.28 3.88
CA ALA A 364 -18.35 -7.30 4.86
C ALA A 364 -17.42 -6.29 4.19
N ASP A 365 -17.99 -5.23 3.63
CA ASP A 365 -17.25 -4.18 2.95
C ASP A 365 -16.57 -3.22 3.96
N TRP A 366 -15.26 -3.42 4.15
CA TRP A 366 -14.41 -2.60 5.01
C TRP A 366 -13.67 -1.50 4.24
N THR A 367 -14.24 -1.04 3.12
CA THR A 367 -13.70 0.10 2.35
C THR A 367 -13.69 1.37 3.19
N ASN A 368 -14.79 1.66 3.88
CA ASN A 368 -14.87 2.70 4.89
C ASN A 368 -14.67 2.09 6.29
N HIS A 369 -14.27 2.92 7.25
CA HIS A 369 -14.07 2.46 8.62
C HIS A 369 -15.39 1.98 9.26
N ASP A 370 -15.38 0.74 9.76
CA ASP A 370 -16.49 0.13 10.50
C ASP A 370 -15.94 -0.68 11.70
N ASP A 371 -16.37 -0.32 12.91
CA ASP A 371 -15.93 -0.93 14.18
C ASP A 371 -16.47 -2.35 14.40
N THR A 372 -17.61 -2.68 13.82
CA THR A 372 -18.24 -4.01 13.91
C THR A 372 -17.49 -4.98 13.03
N ILE A 373 -17.21 -4.59 11.78
CA ILE A 373 -16.37 -5.37 10.86
C ILE A 373 -14.95 -5.52 11.44
N ALA A 374 -14.36 -4.44 11.97
CA ALA A 374 -13.03 -4.49 12.60
C ALA A 374 -12.98 -5.47 13.79
N ARG A 375 -14.03 -5.50 14.63
CA ARG A 375 -14.14 -6.49 15.72
C ARG A 375 -14.26 -7.92 15.22
N ALA A 376 -15.05 -8.15 14.16
CA ALA A 376 -15.20 -9.48 13.58
C ALA A 376 -13.91 -10.01 12.95
N ILE A 377 -13.19 -9.18 12.19
CA ILE A 377 -11.88 -9.53 11.63
C ILE A 377 -10.90 -9.95 12.75
N ARG A 378 -10.86 -9.18 13.85
CA ARG A 378 -10.04 -9.53 15.03
C ARG A 378 -10.50 -10.79 15.74
N GLY A 379 -11.81 -11.01 15.84
CA GLY A 379 -12.38 -12.22 16.44
C GLY A 379 -11.92 -13.49 15.73
N HIS A 380 -11.67 -13.40 14.42
CA HIS A 380 -11.09 -14.46 13.59
C HIS A 380 -9.56 -14.46 13.56
N GLY A 381 -8.88 -13.67 14.41
CA GLY A 381 -7.42 -13.63 14.51
C GLY A 381 -6.70 -12.94 13.35
N ALA A 382 -7.42 -12.23 12.48
CA ALA A 382 -6.84 -11.50 11.35
C ALA A 382 -6.54 -10.04 11.70
N ALA A 383 -5.52 -9.48 11.03
CA ALA A 383 -5.10 -8.08 11.20
C ALA A 383 -5.70 -7.12 10.16
N GLY A 384 -6.41 -7.65 9.15
CA GLY A 384 -7.00 -6.87 8.06
C GLY A 384 -7.62 -7.76 6.98
N VAL A 385 -7.89 -7.18 5.81
CA VAL A 385 -8.46 -7.83 4.64
C VAL A 385 -7.37 -8.19 3.60
N PRO A 386 -7.55 -9.23 2.77
CA PRO A 386 -8.72 -10.10 2.67
C PRO A 386 -8.81 -11.11 3.81
N LEU A 387 -10.03 -11.36 4.27
CA LEU A 387 -10.36 -12.46 5.16
C LEU A 387 -11.61 -13.16 4.61
N TYR A 388 -11.56 -14.48 4.53
CA TYR A 388 -12.68 -15.29 4.06
C TYR A 388 -13.04 -16.31 5.14
N VAL A 389 -14.31 -16.36 5.51
CA VAL A 389 -14.81 -17.23 6.58
C VAL A 389 -16.00 -18.03 6.07
N ILE A 390 -15.97 -19.34 6.26
CA ILE A 390 -17.07 -20.24 5.96
C ILE A 390 -17.69 -20.73 7.26
N TYR A 391 -19.01 -20.64 7.37
CA TYR A 391 -19.80 -21.27 8.42
C TYR A 391 -20.52 -22.48 7.82
N PRO A 392 -20.27 -23.69 8.33
CA PRO A 392 -20.89 -24.90 7.80
C PRO A 392 -22.37 -25.01 8.21
N ALA A 393 -23.15 -25.70 7.39
CA ALA A 393 -24.60 -25.90 7.55
C ALA A 393 -24.96 -26.74 8.80
N ASP A 394 -24.04 -27.60 9.23
CA ASP A 394 -24.17 -28.46 10.42
C ASP A 394 -24.04 -27.70 11.75
N GLY A 395 -23.77 -26.39 11.69
CA GLY A 395 -23.59 -25.55 12.86
C GLY A 395 -22.21 -25.69 13.53
N GLY A 396 -21.25 -26.35 12.87
CA GLY A 396 -19.86 -26.46 13.31
C GLY A 396 -19.11 -25.12 13.42
N ASP A 397 -17.84 -25.20 13.83
CA ASP A 397 -16.99 -24.03 13.95
C ASP A 397 -16.69 -23.37 12.60
N ALA A 398 -16.43 -22.06 12.63
CA ALA A 398 -16.12 -21.31 11.44
C ALA A 398 -14.75 -21.71 10.86
N VAL A 399 -14.69 -21.92 9.56
CA VAL A 399 -13.45 -22.24 8.83
C VAL A 399 -12.91 -20.97 8.19
N VAL A 400 -11.69 -20.58 8.57
CA VAL A 400 -11.00 -19.42 8.01
C VAL A 400 -10.13 -19.87 6.83
N LEU A 401 -10.34 -19.28 5.64
CA LEU A 401 -9.51 -19.60 4.47
C LEU A 401 -8.25 -18.70 4.41
N PRO A 402 -7.20 -19.16 3.71
CA PRO A 402 -6.01 -18.35 3.48
C PRO A 402 -6.32 -17.03 2.74
N PRO A 403 -5.51 -15.97 2.92
CA PRO A 403 -5.70 -14.68 2.22
C PRO A 403 -5.58 -14.76 0.69
N VAL A 404 -4.89 -15.78 0.17
CA VAL A 404 -4.82 -16.10 -1.26
C VAL A 404 -5.60 -17.38 -1.49
N ILE A 405 -6.70 -17.26 -2.22
CA ILE A 405 -7.61 -18.37 -2.51
C ILE A 405 -7.52 -18.77 -3.99
N THR A 406 -7.85 -20.03 -4.29
CA THR A 406 -8.00 -20.54 -5.66
C THR A 406 -9.41 -21.10 -5.84
N SER A 407 -9.89 -21.14 -7.09
CA SER A 407 -11.23 -21.67 -7.38
C SER A 407 -11.43 -23.09 -6.88
N GLY A 408 -10.43 -23.98 -7.02
CA GLY A 408 -10.52 -25.35 -6.54
C GLY A 408 -10.68 -25.44 -5.01
N MET A 409 -9.83 -24.70 -4.28
CA MET A 409 -9.92 -24.63 -2.81
C MET A 409 -11.27 -24.11 -2.32
N LEU A 410 -11.80 -23.07 -2.97
CA LEU A 410 -13.06 -22.48 -2.56
C LEU A 410 -14.25 -23.41 -2.86
N VAL A 411 -14.28 -24.02 -4.05
CA VAL A 411 -15.35 -24.98 -4.41
C VAL A 411 -15.38 -26.14 -3.42
N GLU A 412 -14.23 -26.72 -3.11
CA GLU A 412 -14.11 -27.83 -2.16
C GLU A 412 -14.56 -27.41 -0.75
N ALA A 413 -14.19 -26.21 -0.31
CA ALA A 413 -14.62 -25.69 0.99
C ALA A 413 -16.13 -25.41 1.06
N LEU A 414 -16.74 -24.92 -0.04
CA LEU A 414 -18.19 -24.71 -0.13
C LEU A 414 -18.95 -26.04 -0.10
N GLU A 415 -18.48 -27.04 -0.84
CA GLU A 415 -19.08 -28.37 -0.85
C GLU A 415 -19.01 -29.04 0.53
N ALA A 416 -17.84 -29.00 1.17
CA ALA A 416 -17.66 -29.55 2.50
C ALA A 416 -18.53 -28.86 3.57
N ALA A 417 -18.79 -27.56 3.41
CA ALA A 417 -19.63 -26.81 4.33
C ALA A 417 -21.12 -27.10 4.17
N ALA A 418 -21.55 -27.55 2.99
CA ALA A 418 -22.95 -27.87 2.70
C ALA A 418 -23.35 -29.29 3.15
N GLY A 419 -22.40 -30.19 3.31
CA GLY A 419 -22.61 -31.59 3.71
C GLY A 419 -22.27 -32.58 2.61
#